data_AF-A0ABD0R687-F1
#
_entry.id   AF-A0ABD0R687-F1
#
_cell.length_a   1.000
_cell.length_b   1.000
_cell.length_c   1.000
_cell.angle_alpha   90.00
_cell.angle_beta   90.00
_cell.angle_gamma   90.00
#
_symmetry.space_group_name_H-M   'P 1'
#
loop_
_entity.id
_entity.type
_entity.pdbx_description
1 polymer ?
#
loop_
_entity_poly.entity_id
_entity_poly.type
_entity_poly.pdbx_seq_one_letter_code
_entity_poly.pdbx_strand_id
1 'polypeptide(L)'
;PKVKQDDFEDLLSTQGFGSKPDKKTPRTIAEMRKQELSKDMDPLKLQILDWIEGKERNIRALLSTLHTVLWEGETRWKPVNMADLVTPDQVKKVYRKAVLVVHPDK
;
A
#
# COMPACT_ATOMS: atom_id res chain seq x y z
N PRO A 1 -18.85 -38.90 -14.15
CA PRO A 1 -18.41 -37.81 -13.23
C PRO A 1 -16.91 -37.57 -13.39
N LYS A 2 -16.51 -36.41 -13.94
CA LYS A 2 -15.08 -36.04 -14.04
C LYS A 2 -14.68 -35.34 -12.74
N VAL A 3 -13.82 -35.99 -11.98
CA VAL A 3 -13.22 -35.44 -10.76
C VAL A 3 -12.26 -34.33 -11.17
N LYS A 4 -12.32 -33.17 -10.51
CA LYS A 4 -11.43 -32.04 -10.81
C LYS A 4 -10.09 -32.29 -10.12
N GLN A 5 -9.02 -31.76 -10.70
CA GLN A 5 -7.67 -31.93 -10.18
C GLN A 5 -7.49 -31.37 -8.75
N ASP A 6 -8.35 -30.42 -8.37
CA ASP A 6 -8.38 -29.79 -7.05
C ASP A 6 -8.98 -30.69 -5.95
N ASP A 7 -9.77 -31.70 -6.31
CA ASP A 7 -10.47 -32.57 -5.33
C ASP A 7 -9.50 -33.45 -4.52
N PHE A 8 -8.24 -33.57 -4.97
CA PHE A 8 -7.17 -34.32 -4.29
C PHE A 8 -6.14 -33.43 -3.58
N GLU A 9 -6.27 -32.10 -3.63
CA GLU A 9 -5.31 -31.17 -3.00
C GLU A 9 -5.25 -31.39 -1.48
N ASP A 10 -6.42 -31.55 -0.85
CA ASP A 10 -6.57 -31.74 0.61
C ASP A 10 -5.89 -33.04 1.10
N LEU A 11 -5.97 -34.10 0.29
CA LEU A 11 -5.41 -35.42 0.58
C LEU A 11 -3.88 -35.44 0.50
N LEU A 12 -3.27 -34.50 -0.22
CA LEU A 12 -1.81 -34.41 -0.39
C LEU A 12 -1.16 -33.44 0.62
N SER A 13 -1.92 -32.50 1.18
CA SER A 13 -1.44 -31.59 2.23
C SER A 13 -1.05 -32.29 3.54
N THR A 14 -1.69 -33.42 3.84
CA THR A 14 -1.44 -34.21 5.07
C THR A 14 -0.10 -34.95 5.06
N GLN A 15 0.55 -35.10 3.90
CA GLN A 15 1.74 -35.93 3.76
C GLN A 15 2.86 -35.19 3.01
N GLY A 16 3.21 -33.98 3.46
CA GLY A 16 4.54 -33.35 3.31
C GLY A 16 5.16 -33.18 1.91
N PHE A 17 4.52 -33.61 0.82
CA PHE A 17 5.09 -33.65 -0.54
C PHE A 17 4.42 -32.68 -1.52
N GLY A 18 3.51 -31.83 -1.06
CA GLY A 18 2.91 -30.79 -1.90
C GLY A 18 3.78 -29.53 -1.95
N SER A 19 4.41 -29.25 -3.10
CA SER A 19 4.87 -27.90 -3.41
C SER A 19 3.63 -27.01 -3.46
N LYS A 20 3.42 -26.16 -2.44
CA LYS A 20 2.31 -25.22 -2.46
C LYS A 20 2.46 -24.32 -3.69
N PRO A 21 1.49 -24.23 -4.62
CA PRO A 21 1.43 -23.07 -5.48
C PRO A 21 1.31 -21.87 -4.55
N ASP A 22 2.09 -20.83 -4.79
CA ASP A 22 2.11 -19.57 -4.03
C ASP A 22 0.78 -18.82 -4.26
N LYS A 23 -0.35 -19.44 -3.87
CA LYS A 23 -1.64 -18.79 -3.78
C LYS A 23 -1.49 -17.78 -2.65
N LYS A 24 -1.61 -16.50 -2.98
CA LYS A 24 -1.64 -15.35 -2.06
C LYS A 24 -2.86 -15.45 -1.13
N THR A 25 -2.96 -16.51 -0.34
CA THR A 25 -3.94 -16.62 0.73
C THR A 25 -3.40 -15.90 1.95
N PRO A 26 -4.23 -15.07 2.61
CA PRO A 26 -3.85 -14.41 3.85
C PRO A 26 -3.47 -15.47 4.89
N ARG A 27 -2.24 -15.41 5.41
CA ARG A 27 -1.68 -16.35 6.39
C ARG A 27 -2.09 -15.98 7.82
N THR A 28 -2.59 -14.77 8.03
CA THR A 28 -2.97 -14.24 9.34
C THR A 28 -4.41 -13.72 9.36
N ILE A 29 -5.02 -13.72 10.55
CA ILE A 29 -6.36 -13.14 10.78
C ILE A 29 -6.40 -11.66 10.39
N ALA A 30 -5.29 -10.95 10.58
CA ALA A 30 -5.16 -9.55 10.17
C ALA A 30 -5.25 -9.38 8.66
N GLU A 31 -4.55 -10.23 7.89
CA GLU A 31 -4.62 -10.20 6.42
C GLU A 31 -6.01 -10.59 5.90
N MET A 32 -6.69 -11.57 6.52
CA MET A 32 -8.07 -11.92 6.16
C MET A 32 -9.03 -10.73 6.35
N ARG A 33 -8.95 -10.05 7.51
CA ARG A 33 -9.77 -8.86 7.79
C ARG A 33 -9.45 -7.71 6.82
N LYS A 34 -8.17 -7.51 6.49
CA LYS A 34 -7.74 -6.50 5.50
C LYS A 34 -8.32 -6.80 4.12
N GLN A 35 -8.36 -8.08 3.74
CA GLN A 35 -8.91 -8.53 2.46
C GLN A 35 -10.44 -8.42 2.36
N GLU A 36 -11.16 -8.53 3.48
CA GLU A 36 -12.59 -8.27 3.52
C GLU A 36 -12.89 -6.77 3.42
N LEU A 37 -12.16 -5.95 4.19
CA LEU A 37 -12.29 -4.49 4.15
C LEU A 37 -11.98 -3.93 2.75
N SER A 38 -11.04 -4.52 2.02
CA SER A 38 -10.66 -4.02 0.69
C SER A 38 -11.68 -4.29 -0.41
N LYS A 39 -12.66 -5.20 -0.23
CA LYS A 39 -13.66 -5.51 -1.26
C LYS A 39 -14.64 -4.36 -1.51
N ASP A 40 -14.97 -3.60 -0.47
CA ASP A 40 -15.99 -2.54 -0.53
C ASP A 40 -15.38 -1.13 -0.58
N MET A 41 -14.05 -1.02 -0.62
CA MET A 41 -13.34 0.25 -0.58
C MET A 41 -12.92 0.72 -1.97
N ASP A 42 -13.03 2.03 -2.17
CA ASP A 42 -12.48 2.71 -3.35
C ASP A 42 -10.99 2.35 -3.53
N PRO A 43 -10.58 1.83 -4.71
CA PRO A 43 -9.18 1.51 -5.01
C PRO A 43 -8.20 2.65 -4.71
N LEU A 44 -8.59 3.92 -4.93
CA LEU A 44 -7.75 5.08 -4.63
C LEU A 44 -7.56 5.25 -3.13
N LYS A 45 -8.62 5.02 -2.35
CA LYS A 45 -8.55 5.07 -0.89
C LYS A 45 -7.67 3.94 -0.33
N LEU A 46 -7.73 2.75 -0.93
CA LEU A 46 -6.85 1.64 -0.58
C LEU A 46 -5.38 1.97 -0.83
N GLN A 47 -5.07 2.56 -1.99
CA GLN A 47 -3.71 3.01 -2.31
C GLN A 47 -3.18 4.01 -1.28
N ILE A 48 -4.00 4.95 -0.82
CA ILE A 48 -3.62 5.90 0.23
C ILE A 48 -3.38 5.20 1.57
N LEU A 49 -4.22 4.23 1.95
CA LEU A 49 -4.05 3.47 3.20
C LEU A 49 -2.77 2.63 3.19
N ASP A 50 -2.52 1.91 2.10
CA ASP A 50 -1.29 1.12 1.92
C ASP A 50 -0.06 2.04 1.90
N TRP A 51 -0.19 3.26 1.36
CA TRP A 51 0.86 4.25 1.44
C TRP A 51 1.05 4.80 2.85
N ILE A 52 0.05 4.90 3.71
CA ILE A 52 0.26 5.38 5.08
C ILE A 52 0.91 4.30 5.96
N GLU A 53 0.53 3.04 5.73
CA GLU A 53 0.93 1.89 6.54
C GLU A 53 2.46 1.80 6.73
N GLY A 54 2.90 1.73 7.99
CA GLY A 54 4.31 1.59 8.34
C GLY A 54 5.14 2.89 8.30
N LYS A 55 4.58 4.01 7.80
CA LYS A 55 5.27 5.32 7.80
C LYS A 55 4.45 6.50 8.31
N GLU A 56 3.29 6.25 8.91
CA GLU A 56 2.41 7.26 9.54
C GLU A 56 3.11 8.20 10.54
N ARG A 57 4.15 7.71 11.25
CA ARG A 57 4.94 8.51 12.22
C ARG A 57 6.22 9.11 11.62
N ASN A 58 6.50 8.85 10.34
CA ASN A 58 7.68 9.33 9.65
C ASN A 58 7.30 10.34 8.56
N ILE A 59 7.12 11.59 8.98
CA ILE A 59 6.73 12.69 8.07
C ILE A 59 7.70 12.87 6.89
N ARG A 60 9.00 12.56 7.05
CA ARG A 60 9.98 12.64 5.96
C ARG A 60 9.66 11.62 4.86
N ALA A 61 9.38 10.38 5.26
CA ALA A 61 9.01 9.31 4.33
C ALA A 61 7.67 9.59 3.63
N LEU A 62 6.69 10.13 4.35
CA LEU A 62 5.42 10.57 3.75
C LEU A 62 5.69 11.66 2.70
N LEU A 63 6.41 12.73 3.04
CA LEU A 63 6.66 13.81 2.09
C LEU A 63 7.50 13.36 0.89
N SER A 64 8.55 12.57 1.07
CA SER A 64 9.39 12.12 -0.06
C SER A 64 8.63 11.20 -1.02
N THR A 65 7.66 10.43 -0.52
CA THR A 65 6.88 9.48 -1.32
C THR A 65 5.46 9.97 -1.66
N LEU A 66 5.12 11.24 -1.42
CA LEU A 66 3.79 11.77 -1.74
C LEU A 66 3.44 11.63 -3.22
N HIS A 67 4.43 11.76 -4.11
CA HIS A 67 4.27 11.64 -5.55
C HIS A 67 3.70 10.29 -6.02
N THR A 68 3.76 9.24 -5.20
CA THR A 68 3.27 7.90 -5.56
C THR A 68 1.77 7.72 -5.33
N VAL A 69 1.10 8.71 -4.72
CA VAL A 69 -0.33 8.65 -4.36
C VAL A 69 -1.12 9.92 -4.73
N LEU A 70 -0.51 10.81 -5.51
CA LEU A 70 -1.24 11.94 -6.10
C LEU A 70 -2.11 11.45 -7.26
N TRP A 71 -3.17 12.20 -7.55
CA TRP A 71 -4.06 11.93 -8.67
C TRP A 71 -3.33 12.13 -10.01
N GLU A 72 -3.85 11.46 -11.05
CA GLU A 72 -3.33 11.62 -12.41
C GLU A 72 -3.44 13.08 -12.88
N GLY A 73 -2.37 13.59 -13.50
CA GLY A 73 -2.33 14.96 -14.01
C GLY A 73 -1.78 16.01 -13.04
N GLU A 74 -1.47 15.66 -11.78
CA GLU A 74 -0.75 16.58 -10.90
C GLU A 74 0.72 16.73 -11.36
N THR A 75 1.09 17.94 -11.76
CA THR A 75 2.39 18.26 -12.38
C THR A 75 3.23 19.27 -11.59
N ARG A 76 2.64 19.90 -10.57
CA ARG A 76 3.29 20.94 -9.75
C ARG A 76 4.11 20.32 -8.64
N TRP A 77 3.75 19.11 -8.19
CA TRP A 77 4.52 18.38 -7.20
C TRP A 77 5.85 17.91 -7.80
N LYS A 78 6.95 18.34 -7.17
CA LYS A 78 8.29 17.88 -7.53
C LYS A 78 8.71 16.81 -6.51
N PRO A 79 9.09 15.59 -6.94
CA PRO A 79 9.60 14.57 -6.04
C PRO A 79 10.75 15.11 -5.18
N VAL A 80 10.73 14.74 -3.90
CA VAL A 80 11.71 15.21 -2.90
C VAL A 80 12.49 14.00 -2.42
N ASN A 81 13.83 14.07 -2.48
CA ASN A 81 14.67 12.99 -1.99
C ASN A 81 14.74 13.03 -0.45
N MET A 82 14.91 11.87 0.18
CA MET A 82 15.19 11.77 1.62
C MET A 82 16.43 12.58 2.04
N ALA A 83 17.44 12.70 1.16
CA ALA A 83 18.61 13.54 1.38
C ALA A 83 18.28 15.04 1.50
N ASP A 84 17.17 15.49 0.94
CA ASP A 84 16.71 16.88 1.00
C ASP A 84 15.83 17.17 2.23
N LEU A 85 15.62 16.18 3.11
CA LEU A 85 14.72 16.23 4.27
C LEU A 85 15.45 15.97 5.60
N VAL A 86 16.75 16.26 5.67
CA VAL A 86 17.58 15.96 6.84
C VAL A 86 17.20 16.86 8.02
N THR A 87 17.11 18.17 7.80
CA THR A 87 16.85 19.15 8.87
C THR A 87 15.36 19.47 9.04
N PRO A 88 14.92 19.87 10.24
CA PRO A 88 13.52 20.27 10.47
C PRO A 88 13.02 21.38 9.54
N ASP A 89 13.88 22.36 9.22
CA ASP A 89 13.52 23.48 8.34
C ASP A 89 13.26 23.03 6.89
N GLN A 90 14.05 22.07 6.40
CA GLN A 90 13.82 21.44 5.10
C GLN A 90 12.45 20.74 5.06
N VAL A 91 12.15 19.92 6.08
CA VAL A 91 10.86 19.24 6.22
C VAL A 91 9.70 20.24 6.27
N LYS A 92 9.82 21.29 7.09
CA LYS A 92 8.80 22.34 7.25
C LYS A 92 8.52 23.07 5.94
N LYS A 93 9.55 23.36 5.14
CA LYS A 93 9.43 24.00 3.83
C LYS A 93 8.68 23.10 2.84
N VAL A 94 9.01 21.81 2.78
CA VAL A 94 8.36 20.85 1.87
C VAL A 94 6.93 20.56 2.29
N TYR A 95 6.68 20.43 3.59
CA TYR A 95 5.33 20.26 4.15
C TYR A 95 4.37 21.37 3.69
N ARG A 96 4.80 22.64 3.77
CA ARG A 96 3.99 23.77 3.28
C ARG A 96 3.65 23.65 1.80
N LYS A 97 4.57 23.15 0.97
CA LYS A 97 4.31 22.91 -0.45
C LYS A 97 3.32 21.77 -0.66
N ALA A 98 3.43 20.69 0.12
CA ALA A 98 2.52 19.55 0.04
C ALA A 98 1.08 19.99 0.31
N VAL A 99 0.87 20.80 1.37
CA VAL A 99 -0.45 21.35 1.71
C VAL A 99 -1.05 22.17 0.56
N LEU A 100 -0.24 22.95 -0.16
CA LEU A 100 -0.72 23.73 -1.31
C LEU A 100 -1.10 22.86 -2.51
N VAL A 101 -0.41 21.74 -2.71
CA VAL A 101 -0.75 20.79 -3.79
C VAL A 101 -2.10 20.15 -3.51
N VAL A 102 -2.32 19.65 -2.29
CA VAL A 102 -3.55 18.93 -1.91
C VAL A 102 -4.65 19.83 -1.32
N HIS A 103 -4.54 21.15 -1.49
CA HIS A 103 -5.50 22.09 -0.93
C HIS A 103 -6.87 21.93 -1.61
N PRO A 104 -7.99 21.90 -0.87
CA PRO A 104 -9.32 21.62 -1.43
C PRO A 104 -9.87 22.68 -2.41
N ASP A 105 -9.27 23.87 -2.46
CA ASP A 105 -9.56 24.91 -3.46
C ASP A 105 -8.97 24.59 -4.85
N LYS A 106 -8.13 23.56 -4.96
CA LYS A 106 -7.61 23.05 -6.23
C LYS A 106 -8.47 21.91 -6.73
#